data_AF-D0KQV4-F1
#
_entry.id   AF-D0KQV4-F1
#
_cell.length_a   1.000
_cell.length_b   1.000
_cell.length_c   1.000
_cell.angle_alpha   90.00
_cell.angle_beta   90.00
_cell.angle_gamma   90.00
#
_symmetry.space_group_name_H-M   'P 1'
#
loop_
_entity.id
_entity.type
_entity.pdbx_description
1 polymer ?
#
loop_
_entity_poly.entity_id
_entity_poly.type
_entity_poly.pdbx_seq_one_letter_code
_entity_poly.pdbx_strand_id
1 'polypeptide(L)'
;MKKALSSAIFLIITLIILLSVLIPALLIFNSTPIYSSQGQIAGTGYQQLQKNEQNQVFRGNPNIYYNSSIHPYLEFLYNSIPYPLNITQIYYFNGSIWVPVLKNSIVVAGNQNIYLPRVAFNQPIIIVSSQANFYFLNPNTSVTTVTISGPSGKIPVYVTAFVINGSKVIPVSVQVILGANPSLLTPQVYYLNPGTYSISDKNGSTIFLQGYGLTATFQNWTLVGYGNLNSPSQLSTAFTVTGPLVLTAIYKAQLQKFNVLINTNGLPLGSTINQNNNQVTLTSLNKTIPVLIDSKQYYIGSNGIKLQLTYGYHIIQFPSYYNITFNYTSSAYQSAYNAVPIKNGLSKQNNGEVTIQGGQINCYQLQGLSTNTSKISVINSYTVFVNGSGKITANYNNNSIYYLVIAMNYFQFPNGVWATYNNTPVNGSIARQLLQVQIGTDQQIVLGNPQNYIPEKIYFKAGTNLLITLDYLNEMNGTFQFGQINASYLLSYPTNVTLYNLTLYNLYTPYNYSPKPYEGNYGIIYINSPTILINYQQWEYYGEPYQDGG
;
A
#
# COMPACT_ATOMS: atom_id res chain seq x y z
N MET A 1 29.36 67.59 87.16
CA MET A 1 29.49 66.11 87.10
C MET A 1 28.16 65.35 86.97
N LYS A 2 27.04 65.76 87.58
CA LYS A 2 25.75 65.00 87.52
C LYS A 2 25.07 64.91 86.13
N LYS A 3 25.38 65.80 85.18
CA LYS A 3 24.83 65.74 83.79
C LYS A 3 25.53 64.71 82.89
N ALA A 4 26.81 64.42 83.12
CA ALA A 4 27.57 63.44 82.33
C ALA A 4 27.17 61.99 82.67
N LEU A 5 26.89 61.72 83.95
CA LEU A 5 26.45 60.39 84.41
C LEU A 5 25.04 60.05 83.90
N SER A 6 24.12 61.03 83.91
CA SER A 6 22.75 60.86 83.40
C SER A 6 22.72 60.58 81.89
N SER A 7 23.56 61.28 81.13
CA SER A 7 23.71 61.02 79.69
C SER A 7 24.23 59.61 79.41
N ALA A 8 25.25 59.16 80.15
CA ALA A 8 25.80 57.81 79.99
C ALA A 8 24.79 56.71 80.34
N ILE A 9 24.02 56.88 81.42
CA ILE A 9 22.98 55.91 81.82
C ILE A 9 21.85 55.88 80.79
N PHE A 10 21.42 57.03 80.29
CA PHE A 10 20.39 57.11 79.25
C PHE A 10 20.85 56.42 77.95
N LEU A 11 22.11 56.60 77.56
CA LEU A 11 22.69 55.98 76.37
C LEU A 11 22.76 54.45 76.51
N ILE A 12 23.13 53.94 77.68
CA ILE A 12 23.16 52.49 77.97
C ILE A 12 21.76 51.89 77.94
N ILE A 13 20.77 52.54 78.57
CA ILE A 13 19.37 52.06 78.55
C ILE A 13 18.82 52.07 77.12
N THR A 14 19.10 53.12 76.35
CA THR A 14 18.66 53.23 74.95
C THR A 14 19.32 52.15 74.09
N LEU A 15 20.61 51.85 74.30
CA LEU A 15 21.32 50.77 73.60
C LEU A 15 20.74 49.39 73.91
N ILE A 16 20.39 49.12 75.17
CA ILE A 16 19.75 47.86 75.58
C ILE A 16 18.37 47.72 74.94
N ILE A 17 17.57 48.78 74.95
CA ILE A 17 16.26 48.79 74.28
C ILE A 17 16.44 48.56 72.78
N LEU A 18 17.39 49.24 72.15
CA LEU A 18 17.66 49.12 70.72
C LEU A 18 18.06 47.68 70.38
N LEU A 19 19.01 47.07 71.10
CA LEU A 19 19.42 45.67 70.89
C LEU A 19 18.28 44.68 71.16
N SER A 20 17.46 44.91 72.19
CA SER A 20 16.34 44.03 72.55
C SER A 20 15.21 44.01 71.50
N VAL A 21 15.09 45.06 70.68
CA VAL A 21 14.10 45.15 69.60
C VAL A 21 14.74 44.76 68.25
N LEU A 22 15.98 45.19 67.98
CA LEU A 22 16.63 44.95 66.69
C LEU A 22 16.94 43.48 66.48
N ILE A 23 17.39 42.75 67.51
CA ILE A 23 17.80 41.34 67.36
C ILE A 23 16.58 40.45 67.03
N PRO A 24 15.45 40.51 67.75
CA PRO A 24 14.24 39.80 67.36
C PRO A 24 13.70 40.24 66.00
N ALA A 25 13.74 41.54 65.69
CA ALA A 25 13.31 42.04 64.38
C ALA A 25 14.18 41.49 63.24
N LEU A 26 15.51 41.47 63.39
CA LEU A 26 16.44 40.88 62.42
C LEU A 26 16.22 39.37 62.25
N LEU A 27 15.89 38.65 63.33
CA LEU A 27 15.53 37.23 63.25
C LEU A 27 14.22 37.02 62.47
N ILE A 28 13.20 37.85 62.70
CA ILE A 28 11.91 37.78 61.99
C ILE A 28 12.06 38.17 60.51
N PHE A 29 12.86 39.21 60.21
CA PHE A 29 13.07 39.67 58.83
C PHE A 29 14.01 38.76 58.02
N ASN A 30 14.95 38.05 58.66
CA ASN A 30 15.81 37.07 57.98
C ASN A 30 15.30 35.62 58.03
N SER A 31 14.31 35.31 58.88
CA SER A 31 13.59 34.04 58.77
C SER A 31 12.69 34.09 57.55
N THR A 32 13.12 33.50 56.43
CA THR A 32 12.23 33.25 55.31
C THR A 32 11.05 32.40 55.80
N PRO A 33 9.80 32.75 55.47
CA PRO A 33 8.67 31.90 55.81
C PRO A 33 8.85 30.53 55.16
N ILE A 34 8.88 29.47 55.96
CA ILE A 34 9.05 28.05 55.55
C ILE A 34 7.92 27.55 54.63
N TYR A 35 6.93 28.39 54.29
CA TYR A 35 5.82 28.05 53.41
C TYR A 35 6.25 27.76 51.97
N SER A 36 7.31 28.40 51.43
CA SER A 36 7.77 28.15 50.06
C SER A 36 8.54 26.83 49.91
N SER A 37 9.28 26.42 50.94
CA SER A 37 9.97 25.13 50.97
C SER A 37 9.01 23.97 51.30
N GLN A 38 7.99 24.19 52.13
CA GLN A 38 6.92 23.20 52.33
C GLN A 38 6.11 22.94 51.07
N GLY A 39 5.80 23.98 50.27
CA GLY A 39 5.13 23.81 48.97
C GLY A 39 5.97 23.05 47.94
N GLN A 40 7.30 23.28 47.90
CA GLN A 40 8.20 22.53 47.02
C GLN A 40 8.41 21.07 47.48
N ILE A 41 8.55 20.83 48.79
CA ILE A 41 8.70 19.47 49.37
C ILE A 41 7.40 18.66 49.24
N ALA A 42 6.23 19.30 49.41
CA ALA A 42 4.94 18.66 49.14
C ALA A 42 4.79 18.37 47.64
N GLY A 43 5.13 19.32 46.76
CA GLY A 43 5.07 19.16 45.31
C GLY A 43 5.97 18.04 44.76
N THR A 44 7.19 17.89 45.27
CA THR A 44 8.08 16.77 44.89
C THR A 44 7.54 15.43 45.39
N GLY A 45 6.94 15.39 46.59
CA GLY A 45 6.27 14.20 47.13
C GLY A 45 5.11 13.73 46.26
N TYR A 46 4.22 14.63 45.83
CA TYR A 46 3.10 14.30 44.92
C TYR A 46 3.59 13.78 43.56
N GLN A 47 4.62 14.40 42.98
CA GLN A 47 5.20 13.93 41.72
C GLN A 47 5.84 12.54 41.84
N GLN A 48 6.47 12.25 42.99
CA GLN A 48 7.05 10.94 43.24
C GLN A 48 5.98 9.86 43.42
N LEU A 49 4.90 10.15 44.16
CA LEU A 49 3.76 9.25 44.31
C LEU A 49 3.07 8.98 42.98
N GLN A 50 2.86 10.01 42.16
CA GLN A 50 2.30 9.88 40.82
C GLN A 50 3.14 8.98 39.91
N LYS A 51 4.47 9.19 39.87
CA LYS A 51 5.41 8.36 39.08
C LYS A 51 5.46 6.92 39.60
N ASN A 52 5.38 6.72 40.90
CA ASN A 52 5.36 5.39 41.49
C ASN A 52 4.08 4.64 41.10
N GLU A 53 2.91 5.26 41.24
CA GLU A 53 1.63 4.67 40.82
C GLU A 53 1.66 4.30 39.32
N GLN A 54 2.19 5.19 38.49
CA GLN A 54 2.34 4.94 37.06
C GLN A 54 3.25 3.75 36.76
N ASN A 55 4.44 3.71 37.37
CA ASN A 55 5.39 2.61 37.18
C ASN A 55 4.80 1.27 37.63
N GLN A 56 3.97 1.27 38.67
CA GLN A 56 3.28 0.06 39.13
C GLN A 56 2.24 -0.42 38.09
N VAL A 57 1.40 0.48 37.57
CA VAL A 57 0.42 0.13 36.52
C VAL A 57 1.12 -0.32 35.23
N PHE A 58 2.21 0.34 34.82
CA PHE A 58 2.99 -0.06 33.63
C PHE A 58 3.64 -1.44 33.78
N ARG A 59 4.07 -1.80 34.99
CA ARG A 59 4.59 -3.13 35.30
C ARG A 59 3.48 -4.18 35.43
N GLY A 60 2.22 -3.80 35.19
CA GLY A 60 1.08 -4.70 35.27
C GLY A 60 0.68 -5.04 36.70
N ASN A 61 0.83 -4.09 37.64
CA ASN A 61 0.46 -4.27 39.05
C ASN A 61 -0.31 -3.04 39.60
N PRO A 62 -1.58 -2.83 39.21
CA PRO A 62 -2.41 -3.77 38.46
C PRO A 62 -2.23 -3.67 36.95
N ASN A 63 -2.37 -4.80 36.26
CA ASN A 63 -2.76 -4.84 34.86
C ASN A 63 -4.24 -4.50 34.81
N ILE A 64 -4.58 -3.48 34.02
CA ILE A 64 -5.93 -2.96 33.92
C ILE A 64 -6.40 -3.24 32.49
N TYR A 65 -7.38 -4.12 32.36
CA TYR A 65 -7.98 -4.50 31.08
C TYR A 65 -9.42 -3.99 31.00
N TYR A 66 -9.80 -3.43 29.85
CA TYR A 66 -11.16 -3.01 29.62
C TYR A 66 -11.90 -4.02 28.73
N ASN A 67 -12.75 -4.83 29.36
CA ASN A 67 -13.66 -5.71 28.64
C ASN A 67 -14.88 -4.91 28.17
N SER A 68 -15.02 -4.77 26.86
CA SER A 68 -16.12 -4.05 26.24
C SER A 68 -17.13 -5.02 25.63
N SER A 69 -17.69 -5.90 26.46
CA SER A 69 -18.85 -6.74 26.13
C SER A 69 -20.16 -6.02 26.47
N ILE A 70 -21.31 -6.66 26.21
CA ILE A 70 -22.65 -6.10 26.46
C ILE A 70 -22.83 -5.69 27.95
N HIS A 71 -22.04 -6.29 28.85
CA HIS A 71 -21.90 -5.88 30.25
C HIS A 71 -20.45 -5.42 30.47
N PRO A 72 -20.11 -4.18 30.10
CA PRO A 72 -18.72 -3.72 30.11
C PRO A 72 -18.18 -3.68 31.54
N TYR A 73 -16.91 -4.02 31.72
CA TYR A 73 -16.23 -3.94 33.02
C TYR A 73 -14.73 -3.69 32.84
N LEU A 74 -14.13 -3.08 33.86
CA LEU A 74 -12.69 -3.00 34.04
C LEU A 74 -12.23 -4.16 34.90
N GLU A 75 -11.22 -4.88 34.43
CA GLU A 75 -10.57 -5.96 35.15
C GLU A 75 -9.21 -5.47 35.67
N PHE A 76 -9.02 -5.58 36.99
CA PHE A 76 -7.77 -5.26 37.65
C PHE A 76 -7.13 -6.56 38.11
N LEU A 77 -5.92 -6.84 37.63
CA LEU A 77 -5.14 -8.04 37.97
C LEU A 77 -3.79 -7.62 38.54
N TYR A 78 -3.54 -7.96 39.79
CA TYR A 78 -2.27 -7.82 40.49
C TYR A 78 -1.51 -9.14 40.44
N ASN A 79 -0.34 -9.12 39.83
CA ASN A 79 0.55 -10.27 39.73
C ASN A 79 1.59 -10.31 40.87
N SER A 80 1.55 -9.33 41.77
CA SER A 80 2.41 -9.25 42.95
C SER A 80 1.67 -8.57 44.11
N ILE A 81 2.36 -8.21 45.19
CA ILE A 81 1.74 -7.53 46.34
C ILE A 81 0.98 -6.29 45.85
N PRO A 82 -0.34 -6.18 46.11
CA PRO A 82 -1.13 -5.09 45.56
C PRO A 82 -0.67 -3.73 46.07
N TYR A 83 -0.37 -2.82 45.14
CA TYR A 83 -0.26 -1.39 45.42
C TYR A 83 -1.65 -0.76 45.21
N PRO A 84 -2.32 -0.25 46.27
CA PRO A 84 -3.67 0.26 46.14
C PRO A 84 -3.77 1.41 45.14
N LEU A 85 -4.59 1.24 44.11
CA LEU A 85 -4.88 2.28 43.12
C LEU A 85 -6.18 2.98 43.52
N ASN A 86 -6.08 4.26 43.89
CA ASN A 86 -7.25 5.05 44.26
C ASN A 86 -7.79 5.78 43.03
N ILE A 87 -8.96 5.36 42.58
CA ILE A 87 -9.66 5.88 41.41
C ILE A 87 -10.69 6.91 41.88
N THR A 88 -10.52 8.16 41.48
CA THR A 88 -11.47 9.23 41.83
C THR A 88 -12.67 9.23 40.91
N GLN A 89 -12.48 8.93 39.63
CA GLN A 89 -13.56 8.88 38.65
C GLN A 89 -13.22 7.99 37.47
N ILE A 90 -14.24 7.38 36.86
CA ILE A 90 -14.15 6.72 35.56
C ILE A 90 -15.12 7.43 34.64
N TYR A 91 -14.66 7.85 33.48
CA TYR A 91 -15.49 8.44 32.45
C TYR A 91 -15.62 7.48 31.27
N TYR A 92 -16.82 7.32 30.73
CA TYR A 92 -17.00 6.75 29.39
C TYR A 92 -17.42 7.85 28.43
N PHE A 93 -17.01 7.73 27.17
CA PHE A 93 -17.45 8.66 26.15
C PHE A 93 -18.82 8.22 25.61
N ASN A 94 -19.86 9.05 25.74
CA ASN A 94 -21.21 8.68 25.29
C ASN A 94 -21.48 9.00 23.80
N GLY A 95 -20.46 9.39 23.04
CA GLY A 95 -20.59 9.87 21.67
C GLY A 95 -20.75 11.39 21.54
N SER A 96 -20.72 12.17 22.62
CA SER A 96 -20.73 13.64 22.54
C SER A 96 -20.00 14.30 23.69
N ILE A 97 -20.04 13.70 24.88
CA ILE A 97 -19.35 14.16 26.08
C ILE A 97 -18.81 12.95 26.85
N TRP A 98 -17.87 13.22 27.75
CA TRP A 98 -17.40 12.26 28.74
C TRP A 98 -18.34 12.28 29.94
N VAL A 99 -18.88 11.12 30.30
CA VAL A 99 -19.88 10.97 31.36
C VAL A 99 -19.26 10.20 32.52
N PRO A 100 -19.32 10.74 33.77
CA PRO A 100 -18.79 10.06 34.94
C PRO A 100 -19.63 8.81 35.28
N VAL A 101 -18.96 7.76 35.74
CA VAL A 101 -19.56 6.47 36.13
C VAL A 101 -19.66 6.33 37.64
N LEU A 102 -18.60 6.74 38.36
CA LEU A 102 -18.48 6.55 39.79
C LEU A 102 -19.25 7.63 40.54
N LYS A 103 -20.04 7.21 41.53
CA LYS A 103 -20.68 8.13 42.48
C LYS A 103 -19.71 8.61 43.56
N ASN A 104 -18.76 7.76 43.94
CA ASN A 104 -17.72 8.02 44.93
C ASN A 104 -16.40 7.42 44.44
N SER A 105 -15.26 7.93 44.94
CA SER A 105 -13.94 7.35 44.68
C SER A 105 -13.88 5.88 45.15
N ILE A 106 -13.13 5.05 44.44
CA ILE A 106 -12.95 3.63 44.72
C ILE A 106 -11.46 3.34 44.89
N VAL A 107 -11.10 2.65 45.98
CA VAL A 107 -9.76 2.10 46.16
C VAL A 107 -9.73 0.66 45.67
N VAL A 108 -8.86 0.40 44.70
CA VAL A 108 -8.61 -0.93 44.16
C VAL A 108 -7.34 -1.48 44.82
N ALA A 109 -7.47 -2.48 45.68
CA ALA A 109 -6.36 -3.03 46.47
C ALA A 109 -6.12 -4.53 46.24
N GLY A 110 -6.66 -5.08 45.16
CA GLY A 110 -6.54 -6.49 44.81
C GLY A 110 -7.26 -6.80 43.50
N ASN A 111 -7.25 -8.08 43.10
CA ASN A 111 -7.89 -8.52 41.87
C ASN A 111 -9.39 -8.31 41.97
N GLN A 112 -9.93 -7.48 41.08
CA GLN A 112 -11.37 -7.19 41.08
C GLN A 112 -11.84 -6.66 39.74
N ASN A 113 -13.15 -6.77 39.53
CA ASN A 113 -13.82 -6.17 38.39
C ASN A 113 -14.63 -4.95 38.85
N ILE A 114 -14.53 -3.86 38.11
CA ILE A 114 -15.40 -2.69 38.25
C ILE A 114 -16.37 -2.69 37.06
N TYR A 115 -17.63 -3.01 37.32
CA TYR A 115 -18.66 -3.01 36.28
C TYR A 115 -19.01 -1.59 35.86
N LEU A 116 -19.09 -1.40 34.55
CA LEU A 116 -19.47 -0.14 33.93
C LEU A 116 -20.94 -0.22 33.44
N PRO A 117 -21.64 0.92 33.33
CA PRO A 117 -22.96 0.98 32.73
C PRO A 117 -22.96 0.39 31.32
N ARG A 118 -24.06 -0.26 30.92
CA ARG A 118 -24.22 -0.83 29.57
C ARG A 118 -23.94 0.16 28.43
N VAL A 119 -24.18 1.45 28.67
CA VAL A 119 -23.91 2.56 27.74
C VAL A 119 -22.41 2.81 27.47
N ALA A 120 -21.50 2.27 28.29
CA ALA A 120 -20.08 2.30 28.02
C ALA A 120 -19.65 1.26 26.96
N PHE A 121 -20.52 0.31 26.58
CA PHE A 121 -20.20 -0.72 25.59
C PHE A 121 -19.70 -0.13 24.26
N ASN A 122 -18.55 -0.64 23.81
CA ASN A 122 -17.82 -0.23 22.62
C ASN A 122 -17.44 1.27 22.58
N GLN A 123 -17.38 1.93 23.75
CA GLN A 123 -16.91 3.31 23.92
C GLN A 123 -15.56 3.35 24.64
N PRO A 124 -14.65 4.28 24.29
CA PRO A 124 -13.42 4.49 25.04
C PRO A 124 -13.72 5.02 26.45
N ILE A 125 -12.81 4.74 27.38
CA ILE A 125 -12.92 5.15 28.78
C ILE A 125 -11.65 5.87 29.25
N ILE A 126 -11.81 6.75 30.23
CA ILE A 126 -10.73 7.41 30.96
C ILE A 126 -10.90 7.08 32.45
N ILE A 127 -9.86 6.51 33.05
CA ILE A 127 -9.76 6.35 34.51
C ILE A 127 -8.93 7.51 35.04
N VAL A 128 -9.43 8.17 36.09
CA VAL A 128 -8.75 9.24 36.81
C VAL A 128 -8.37 8.73 38.19
N SER A 129 -7.07 8.77 38.52
CA SER A 129 -6.59 8.42 39.86
C SER A 129 -6.54 9.63 40.79
N SER A 130 -6.41 9.38 42.09
CA SER A 130 -6.21 10.42 43.10
C SER A 130 -4.84 11.10 43.00
N GLN A 131 -3.87 10.45 42.35
CA GLN A 131 -2.56 11.03 42.06
C GLN A 131 -2.53 11.76 40.71
N ALA A 132 -3.70 12.06 40.15
CA ALA A 132 -3.86 12.75 38.88
C ALA A 132 -3.19 12.03 37.70
N ASN A 133 -3.17 10.69 37.71
CA ASN A 133 -2.88 9.91 36.51
C ASN A 133 -4.18 9.68 35.71
N PHE A 134 -4.08 9.80 34.39
CA PHE A 134 -5.14 9.42 33.46
C PHE A 134 -4.74 8.15 32.73
N TYR A 135 -5.59 7.13 32.81
CA TYR A 135 -5.44 5.91 32.05
C TYR A 135 -6.51 5.86 30.97
N PHE A 136 -6.07 5.88 29.71
CA PHE A 136 -6.96 5.79 28.57
C PHE A 136 -7.03 4.34 28.08
N LEU A 137 -8.23 3.83 27.89
CA LEU A 137 -8.45 2.49 27.31
C LEU A 137 -9.48 2.55 26.18
N ASN A 138 -9.11 1.92 25.06
CA ASN A 138 -10.05 1.60 24.00
C ASN A 138 -10.78 0.29 24.33
N PRO A 139 -11.95 0.03 23.72
CA PRO A 139 -12.64 -1.24 23.86
C PRO A 139 -11.72 -2.44 23.66
N ASN A 140 -11.71 -3.38 24.61
CA ASN A 140 -10.93 -4.61 24.59
C ASN A 140 -9.40 -4.41 24.55
N THR A 141 -8.91 -3.31 25.12
CA THR A 141 -7.46 -3.07 25.30
C THR A 141 -7.08 -3.08 26.78
N SER A 142 -5.80 -3.23 27.06
CA SER A 142 -5.21 -2.96 28.38
C SER A 142 -4.69 -1.52 28.45
N VAL A 143 -4.33 -1.07 29.65
CA VAL A 143 -3.86 0.31 29.87
C VAL A 143 -2.69 0.66 28.96
N THR A 144 -2.87 1.75 28.22
CA THR A 144 -1.79 2.60 27.74
C THR A 144 -1.69 3.79 28.68
N THR A 145 -0.54 3.93 29.34
CA THR A 145 -0.28 5.02 30.28
C THR A 145 0.21 6.24 29.50
N VAL A 146 -0.32 7.42 29.85
CA VAL A 146 0.27 8.71 29.47
C VAL A 146 0.95 9.26 30.72
N THR A 147 2.27 9.51 30.65
CA THR A 147 3.00 10.14 31.76
C THR A 147 2.52 11.55 31.95
N ILE A 148 2.09 11.86 33.18
CA ILE A 148 1.61 13.18 33.55
C ILE A 148 2.51 13.83 34.59
N SER A 149 3.81 13.53 34.55
CA SER A 149 4.79 14.23 35.39
C SER A 149 5.29 15.48 34.67
N GLY A 150 4.67 16.61 34.97
CA GLY A 150 5.11 17.91 34.50
C GLY A 150 6.23 18.51 35.34
N PRO A 151 6.96 19.52 34.82
CA PRO A 151 7.79 20.38 35.64
C PRO A 151 7.01 20.91 36.85
N SER A 152 7.67 21.02 38.01
CA SER A 152 7.03 21.54 39.24
C SER A 152 6.29 22.86 38.98
N GLY A 153 5.06 22.97 39.47
CA GLY A 153 4.19 24.14 39.27
C GLY A 153 3.41 24.19 37.95
N LYS A 154 3.59 23.22 37.04
CA LYS A 154 2.85 23.16 35.77
C LYS A 154 1.76 22.10 35.78
N ILE A 155 0.61 22.47 35.25
CA ILE A 155 -0.58 21.65 35.08
C ILE A 155 -0.52 20.94 33.71
N PRO A 156 -0.71 19.61 33.70
CA PRO A 156 -0.77 18.84 32.47
C PRO A 156 -2.13 18.95 31.75
N VAL A 157 -2.07 19.13 30.44
CA VAL A 157 -3.22 19.18 29.53
C VAL A 157 -3.00 18.19 28.41
N TYR A 158 -3.81 17.13 28.37
CA TYR A 158 -3.78 16.14 27.30
C TYR A 158 -4.74 16.55 26.19
N VAL A 159 -4.32 16.43 24.94
CA VAL A 159 -5.14 16.75 23.77
C VAL A 159 -5.24 15.50 22.90
N THR A 160 -6.46 15.09 22.59
CA THR A 160 -6.77 13.91 21.77
C THR A 160 -7.85 14.23 20.73
N ALA A 161 -8.10 13.33 19.78
CA ALA A 161 -9.13 13.49 18.77
C ALA A 161 -9.79 12.17 18.38
N PHE A 162 -11.10 12.24 18.13
CA PHE A 162 -11.91 11.08 17.73
C PHE A 162 -12.88 11.41 16.60
N VAL A 163 -13.19 10.39 15.81
CA VAL A 163 -14.25 10.40 14.81
C VAL A 163 -15.38 9.49 15.27
N ILE A 164 -16.58 10.06 15.35
CA ILE A 164 -17.83 9.33 15.62
C ILE A 164 -18.39 8.83 14.29
N ASN A 165 -18.53 7.52 14.17
CA ASN A 165 -19.16 6.84 13.05
C ASN A 165 -20.32 5.96 13.55
N GLY A 166 -21.52 6.53 13.59
CA GLY A 166 -22.67 5.87 14.21
C GLY A 166 -22.41 5.61 15.70
N SER A 167 -22.41 4.35 16.12
CA SER A 167 -22.08 3.92 17.49
C SER A 167 -20.58 3.66 17.74
N LYS A 168 -19.73 3.73 16.70
CA LYS A 168 -18.30 3.48 16.80
C LYS A 168 -17.52 4.78 16.96
N VAL A 169 -16.48 4.73 17.78
CA VAL A 169 -15.54 5.84 17.99
C VAL A 169 -14.17 5.41 17.48
N ILE A 170 -13.60 6.20 16.57
CA ILE A 170 -12.32 5.90 15.92
C ILE A 170 -11.30 6.95 16.40
N PRO A 171 -10.22 6.56 17.10
CA PRO A 171 -9.14 7.48 17.45
C PRO A 171 -8.42 7.95 16.19
N VAL A 172 -8.13 9.25 16.11
CA VAL A 172 -7.44 9.88 14.98
C VAL A 172 -6.35 10.82 15.45
N SER A 173 -5.31 10.97 14.64
CA SER A 173 -4.25 11.95 14.85
C SER A 173 -4.51 13.18 14.00
N VAL A 174 -4.80 14.29 14.66
CA VAL A 174 -5.06 15.60 14.04
C VAL A 174 -4.03 16.61 14.50
N GLN A 175 -3.65 17.54 13.61
CA GLN A 175 -2.78 18.68 13.91
C GLN A 175 -3.48 19.75 14.76
N VAL A 176 -2.88 20.11 15.89
CA VAL A 176 -3.38 21.12 16.83
C VAL A 176 -2.31 22.16 17.15
N ILE A 177 -2.73 23.41 17.34
CA ILE A 177 -1.88 24.53 17.77
C ILE A 177 -2.40 25.06 19.10
N LEU A 178 -1.53 25.12 20.12
CA LEU A 178 -1.83 25.74 21.40
C LEU A 178 -1.14 27.12 21.49
N GLY A 179 -1.91 28.20 21.49
CA GLY A 179 -1.40 29.57 21.49
C GLY A 179 -0.48 29.85 20.30
N ALA A 180 0.75 30.30 20.56
CA ALA A 180 1.77 30.59 19.55
C ALA A 180 2.72 29.40 19.24
N ASN A 181 2.45 28.22 19.80
CA ASN A 181 3.31 27.05 19.60
C ASN A 181 3.20 26.48 18.17
N PRO A 182 4.22 25.72 17.70
CA PRO A 182 4.11 25.00 16.44
C PRO A 182 2.98 23.96 16.48
N SER A 183 2.48 23.61 15.30
CA SER A 183 1.48 22.55 15.12
C SER A 183 2.05 21.19 15.52
N LEU A 184 1.34 20.47 16.39
CA LEU A 184 1.69 19.12 16.84
C LEU A 184 0.56 18.14 16.54
N LEU A 185 0.88 16.87 16.29
CA LEU A 185 -0.11 15.82 16.09
C LEU A 185 -0.62 15.29 17.43
N THR A 186 -1.93 15.07 17.52
CA THR A 186 -2.54 14.37 18.65
C THR A 186 -2.33 12.84 18.56
N PRO A 187 -2.32 12.12 19.69
CA PRO A 187 -2.43 12.64 21.05
C PRO A 187 -1.16 13.40 21.51
N GLN A 188 -1.35 14.50 22.26
CA GLN A 188 -0.25 15.35 22.73
C GLN A 188 -0.48 15.81 24.18
N VAL A 189 0.59 15.92 24.97
CA VAL A 189 0.56 16.51 26.32
C VAL A 189 1.23 17.89 26.30
N TYR A 190 0.60 18.86 26.98
CA TYR A 190 1.16 20.18 27.27
C TYR A 190 1.27 20.38 28.77
N TYR A 191 2.31 21.10 29.22
CA TYR A 191 2.48 21.49 30.62
C TYR A 191 2.36 23.00 30.75
N LEU A 192 1.25 23.47 31.32
CA LEU A 192 0.80 24.86 31.32
C LEU A 192 0.69 25.41 32.73
N ASN A 193 0.78 26.72 32.91
CA ASN A 193 0.45 27.34 34.19
C ASN A 193 -1.09 27.42 34.33
N PRO A 194 -1.63 27.62 35.54
CA PRO A 194 -3.04 27.98 35.67
C PRO A 194 -3.36 29.23 34.85
N GLY A 195 -4.42 29.20 34.05
CA GLY A 195 -4.75 30.30 33.14
C GLY A 195 -5.63 29.87 31.96
N THR A 196 -5.96 30.82 31.09
CA THR A 196 -6.76 30.58 29.89
C THR A 196 -5.87 30.54 28.66
N TYR A 197 -6.04 29.49 27.86
CA TYR A 197 -5.26 29.24 26.64
C TYR A 197 -6.19 29.04 25.46
N SER A 198 -5.72 29.40 24.26
CA SER A 198 -6.40 29.07 23.00
C SER A 198 -5.79 27.82 22.39
N ILE A 199 -6.63 26.93 21.87
CA ILE A 199 -6.22 25.83 21.01
C ILE A 199 -6.96 25.91 19.67
N SER A 200 -6.32 25.49 18.59
CA SER A 200 -6.91 25.46 17.27
C SER A 200 -6.60 24.15 16.55
N ASP A 201 -7.62 23.57 15.93
CA ASP A 201 -7.46 22.50 14.96
C ASP A 201 -7.01 23.08 13.60
N LYS A 202 -5.95 22.53 13.01
CA LYS A 202 -5.35 23.00 11.76
C LYS A 202 -5.64 22.14 10.53
N ASN A 203 -6.44 21.09 10.68
CA ASN A 203 -6.73 20.15 9.61
C ASN A 203 -7.90 20.62 8.72
N GLY A 204 -8.48 21.79 9.05
CA GLY A 204 -9.68 22.33 8.41
C GLY A 204 -10.96 21.79 9.05
N SER A 205 -12.10 22.09 8.45
CA SER A 205 -13.40 21.59 8.95
C SER A 205 -13.61 20.10 8.64
N THR A 206 -12.80 19.48 7.79
CA THR A 206 -12.94 18.09 7.36
C THR A 206 -11.62 17.34 7.34
N ILE A 207 -11.62 16.10 7.80
CA ILE A 207 -10.48 15.17 7.74
C ILE A 207 -10.82 13.92 6.94
N PHE A 208 -9.82 13.34 6.28
CA PHE A 208 -9.96 12.10 5.51
C PHE A 208 -9.27 10.93 6.21
N LEU A 209 -10.04 9.87 6.49
CA LEU A 209 -9.58 8.63 7.09
C LEU A 209 -9.33 7.61 5.99
N GLN A 210 -8.13 7.65 5.39
CA GLN A 210 -7.73 6.79 4.27
C GLN A 210 -8.00 5.29 4.52
N GLY A 211 -7.62 4.79 5.70
CA GLY A 211 -7.80 3.36 6.06
C GLY A 211 -9.25 2.92 6.21
N TYR A 212 -10.20 3.86 6.27
CA TYR A 212 -11.63 3.57 6.41
C TYR A 212 -12.45 4.02 5.20
N GLY A 213 -11.85 4.75 4.25
CA GLY A 213 -12.59 5.38 3.15
C GLY A 213 -13.67 6.35 3.64
N LEU A 214 -13.42 7.05 4.76
CA LEU A 214 -14.40 7.94 5.40
C LEU A 214 -13.89 9.37 5.44
N THR A 215 -14.79 10.33 5.24
CA THR A 215 -14.56 11.74 5.57
C THR A 215 -15.33 12.10 6.82
N ALA A 216 -14.73 12.90 7.70
CA ALA A 216 -15.37 13.36 8.92
C ALA A 216 -15.28 14.88 9.04
N THR A 217 -16.34 15.50 9.57
CA THR A 217 -16.43 16.94 9.78
C THR A 217 -16.24 17.27 11.26
N PHE A 218 -15.48 18.30 11.57
CA PHE A 218 -15.32 18.78 12.94
C PHE A 218 -16.69 19.14 13.53
N GLN A 219 -16.93 18.68 14.75
CA GLN A 219 -18.18 18.93 15.47
C GLN A 219 -17.96 19.91 16.62
N ASN A 220 -17.10 19.54 17.57
CA ASN A 220 -16.82 20.35 18.74
C ASN A 220 -15.60 19.83 19.54
N TRP A 221 -15.11 20.67 20.44
CA TRP A 221 -14.20 20.31 21.52
C TRP A 221 -14.98 19.84 22.76
N THR A 222 -14.39 18.93 23.53
CA THR A 222 -14.88 18.52 24.87
C THR A 222 -13.73 18.44 25.86
N LEU A 223 -14.06 18.60 27.15
CA LEU A 223 -13.08 18.65 28.23
C LEU A 223 -13.50 17.73 29.38
N VAL A 224 -12.51 17.09 30.00
CA VAL A 224 -12.63 16.32 31.25
C VAL A 224 -11.56 16.78 32.23
N GLY A 225 -11.90 16.88 33.50
CA GLY A 225 -10.96 17.26 34.56
C GLY A 225 -11.19 18.69 35.05
N TYR A 226 -10.12 19.34 35.52
CA TYR A 226 -10.21 20.62 36.22
C TYR A 226 -10.01 21.80 35.28
N GLY A 227 -11.07 22.16 34.55
CA GLY A 227 -11.08 23.29 33.62
C GLY A 227 -12.43 23.58 32.99
N ASN A 228 -12.50 24.60 32.14
CA ASN A 228 -13.71 25.02 31.41
C ASN A 228 -13.38 25.29 29.94
N LEU A 229 -14.37 25.15 29.05
CA LEU A 229 -14.28 25.37 27.60
C LEU A 229 -15.17 26.53 27.17
N ASN A 230 -14.66 27.39 26.29
CA ASN A 230 -15.39 28.52 25.70
C ASN A 230 -15.48 28.35 24.18
N SER A 231 -16.69 28.41 23.62
CA SER A 231 -16.96 28.22 22.19
C SER A 231 -16.49 26.86 21.65
N PRO A 232 -16.99 25.73 22.19
CA PRO A 232 -16.52 24.40 21.83
C PRO A 232 -16.77 24.02 20.37
N SER A 233 -17.76 24.61 19.70
CA SER A 233 -18.16 24.25 18.33
C SER A 233 -17.30 24.89 17.23
N GLN A 234 -16.28 25.67 17.58
CA GLN A 234 -15.36 26.30 16.63
C GLN A 234 -14.05 25.51 16.55
N LEU A 235 -13.41 25.51 15.37
CA LEU A 235 -12.09 24.88 15.17
C LEU A 235 -11.05 25.47 16.12
N SER A 236 -11.17 26.76 16.44
CA SER A 236 -10.40 27.43 17.49
C SER A 236 -11.29 27.67 18.71
N THR A 237 -10.84 27.24 19.88
CA THR A 237 -11.55 27.38 21.16
C THR A 237 -10.59 27.88 22.23
N ALA A 238 -11.13 28.47 23.30
CA ALA A 238 -10.36 28.82 24.49
C ALA A 238 -10.76 27.90 25.65
N PHE A 239 -9.80 27.50 26.46
CA PHE A 239 -10.04 26.69 27.64
C PHE A 239 -9.25 27.21 28.84
N THR A 240 -9.85 27.12 30.03
CA THR A 240 -9.22 27.53 31.29
C THR A 240 -8.69 26.31 32.02
N VAL A 241 -7.43 26.39 32.45
CA VAL A 241 -6.69 25.36 33.17
C VAL A 241 -6.64 25.73 34.64
N THR A 242 -7.30 24.96 35.50
CA THR A 242 -7.22 25.10 36.97
C THR A 242 -6.63 23.86 37.63
N GLY A 243 -6.57 22.74 36.91
CA GLY A 243 -5.85 21.52 37.26
C GLY A 243 -5.77 20.56 36.07
N PRO A 244 -5.28 19.33 36.27
CA PRO A 244 -5.10 18.34 35.21
C PRO A 244 -6.38 18.12 34.40
N LEU A 245 -6.27 18.13 33.06
CA LEU A 245 -7.43 17.96 32.18
C LEU A 245 -7.10 17.27 30.85
N VAL A 246 -8.13 16.70 30.23
CA VAL A 246 -8.12 16.10 28.90
C VAL A 246 -9.05 16.89 27.99
N LEU A 247 -8.51 17.44 26.92
CA LEU A 247 -9.21 18.12 25.86
C LEU A 247 -9.32 17.21 24.63
N THR A 248 -10.50 17.11 24.03
CA THR A 248 -10.79 16.17 22.95
C THR A 248 -11.45 16.88 21.78
N ALA A 249 -10.86 16.82 20.59
CA ALA A 249 -11.50 17.25 19.34
C ALA A 249 -12.43 16.12 18.82
N ILE A 250 -13.70 16.43 18.60
CA ILE A 250 -14.69 15.48 18.10
C ILE A 250 -15.02 15.80 16.66
N TYR A 251 -14.95 14.78 15.84
CA TYR A 251 -15.36 14.77 14.45
C TYR A 251 -16.54 13.81 14.24
N LYS A 252 -17.40 14.11 13.28
CA LYS A 252 -18.53 13.26 12.89
C LYS A 252 -18.36 12.76 11.46
N ALA A 253 -18.38 11.44 11.27
CA ALA A 253 -18.27 10.83 9.95
C ALA A 253 -19.47 11.18 9.08
N GLN A 254 -19.21 11.52 7.81
CA GLN A 254 -20.25 11.76 6.82
C GLN A 254 -20.61 10.45 6.12
N LEU A 255 -21.82 9.95 6.39
CA LEU A 255 -22.27 8.63 5.96
C LEU A 255 -23.14 8.66 4.70
N GLN A 256 -23.38 9.84 4.13
CA GLN A 256 -24.10 9.97 2.88
C GLN A 256 -23.32 9.23 1.79
N LYS A 257 -24.02 8.39 1.01
CA LYS A 257 -23.43 7.61 -0.07
C LYS A 257 -23.96 8.06 -1.42
N PHE A 258 -23.12 7.94 -2.44
CA PHE A 258 -23.40 8.28 -3.81
C PHE A 258 -23.07 7.12 -4.74
N ASN A 259 -23.89 6.95 -5.77
CA ASN A 259 -23.67 5.90 -6.77
C ASN A 259 -22.64 6.40 -7.78
N VAL A 260 -21.44 5.82 -7.74
CA VAL A 260 -20.34 6.17 -8.62
C VAL A 260 -20.04 5.00 -9.55
N LEU A 261 -20.11 5.25 -10.86
CA LEU A 261 -19.65 4.31 -11.88
C LEU A 261 -18.16 4.53 -12.11
N ILE A 262 -17.35 3.51 -11.85
CA ILE A 262 -15.91 3.55 -12.10
C ILE A 262 -15.63 2.67 -13.31
N ASN A 263 -15.03 3.24 -14.35
CA ASN A 263 -14.77 2.53 -15.60
C ASN A 263 -13.43 2.94 -16.21
N THR A 264 -13.08 2.27 -17.30
CA THR A 264 -11.92 2.60 -18.13
C THR A 264 -12.36 3.11 -19.50
N ASN A 265 -11.50 3.90 -20.13
CA ASN A 265 -11.59 4.31 -21.52
C ASN A 265 -10.27 4.01 -22.22
N GLY A 266 -10.33 3.59 -23.48
CA GLY A 266 -9.15 3.21 -24.29
C GLY A 266 -8.61 1.78 -24.03
N LEU A 267 -9.22 1.01 -23.13
CA LEU A 267 -8.89 -0.40 -22.91
C LEU A 267 -9.95 -1.33 -23.54
N PRO A 268 -9.60 -2.13 -24.56
CA PRO A 268 -10.49 -3.12 -25.16
C PRO A 268 -10.60 -4.40 -24.31
N LEU A 269 -11.22 -4.29 -23.13
CA LEU A 269 -11.39 -5.42 -22.21
C LEU A 269 -12.50 -6.36 -22.72
N GLY A 270 -12.15 -7.62 -22.99
CA GLY A 270 -13.08 -8.67 -23.43
C GLY A 270 -13.79 -8.35 -24.77
N SER A 271 -13.26 -7.42 -25.55
CA SER A 271 -13.84 -6.99 -26.82
C SER A 271 -13.03 -7.51 -28.00
N THR A 272 -13.66 -7.43 -29.17
CA THR A 272 -13.05 -7.72 -30.47
C THR A 272 -12.84 -6.42 -31.23
N ILE A 273 -11.66 -6.24 -31.82
CA ILE A 273 -11.26 -5.05 -32.58
C ILE A 273 -10.84 -5.49 -33.97
N ASN A 274 -11.28 -4.78 -35.00
CA ASN A 274 -10.80 -4.98 -36.35
C ASN A 274 -9.71 -3.96 -36.68
N GLN A 275 -8.66 -4.42 -37.36
CA GLN A 275 -7.52 -3.61 -37.82
C GLN A 275 -7.29 -3.86 -39.32
N ASN A 276 -6.52 -2.96 -39.95
CA ASN A 276 -6.11 -3.07 -41.36
C ASN A 276 -7.29 -3.30 -42.31
N ASN A 277 -8.27 -2.38 -42.32
CA ASN A 277 -9.47 -2.49 -43.17
C ASN A 277 -10.23 -3.83 -43.02
N ASN A 278 -10.40 -4.30 -41.78
CA ASN A 278 -11.07 -5.56 -41.43
C ASN A 278 -10.35 -6.85 -41.88
N GLN A 279 -9.06 -6.79 -42.18
CA GLN A 279 -8.26 -7.98 -42.53
C GLN A 279 -7.68 -8.71 -41.31
N VAL A 280 -7.67 -8.03 -40.16
CA VAL A 280 -7.14 -8.54 -38.91
C VAL A 280 -8.18 -8.33 -37.82
N THR A 281 -8.46 -9.39 -37.09
CA THR A 281 -9.35 -9.36 -35.92
C THR A 281 -8.55 -9.70 -34.66
N LEU A 282 -8.51 -8.74 -33.73
CA LEU A 282 -7.93 -8.89 -32.41
C LEU A 282 -9.02 -9.19 -31.39
N THR A 283 -8.95 -10.34 -30.74
CA THR A 283 -9.89 -10.69 -29.66
C THR A 283 -9.16 -10.67 -28.32
N SER A 284 -9.57 -9.78 -27.43
CA SER A 284 -8.94 -9.57 -26.13
C SER A 284 -9.13 -10.76 -25.20
N LEU A 285 -8.03 -11.26 -24.63
CA LEU A 285 -8.05 -12.30 -23.61
C LEU A 285 -8.33 -11.73 -22.21
N ASN A 286 -7.99 -10.46 -21.99
CA ASN A 286 -8.20 -9.78 -20.71
C ASN A 286 -9.63 -9.24 -20.63
N LYS A 287 -10.46 -9.79 -19.72
CA LYS A 287 -11.84 -9.32 -19.51
C LYS A 287 -11.98 -8.20 -18.48
N THR A 288 -11.00 -8.05 -17.60
CA THR A 288 -11.03 -7.10 -16.48
C THR A 288 -9.65 -6.49 -16.22
N ILE A 289 -9.59 -5.41 -15.45
CA ILE A 289 -8.38 -4.79 -14.89
C ILE A 289 -8.49 -4.70 -13.35
N PRO A 290 -7.44 -5.01 -12.57
CA PRO A 290 -7.45 -4.83 -11.12
C PRO A 290 -7.31 -3.35 -10.75
N VAL A 291 -8.09 -2.89 -9.78
CA VAL A 291 -8.10 -1.49 -9.28
C VAL A 291 -8.26 -1.50 -7.77
N LEU A 292 -7.46 -0.70 -7.06
CA LEU A 292 -7.61 -0.51 -5.61
C LEU A 292 -8.47 0.71 -5.34
N ILE A 293 -9.50 0.55 -4.51
CA ILE A 293 -10.38 1.63 -4.08
C ILE A 293 -10.42 1.61 -2.56
N ASP A 294 -9.89 2.67 -1.94
CA ASP A 294 -9.69 2.78 -0.48
C ASP A 294 -9.06 1.52 0.12
N SER A 295 -7.96 1.06 -0.50
CA SER A 295 -7.20 -0.15 -0.14
C SER A 295 -7.90 -1.49 -0.39
N LYS A 296 -9.08 -1.52 -1.01
CA LYS A 296 -9.77 -2.75 -1.41
C LYS A 296 -9.66 -3.00 -2.91
N GLN A 297 -9.28 -4.21 -3.30
CA GLN A 297 -9.14 -4.59 -4.71
C GLN A 297 -10.48 -4.94 -5.35
N TYR A 298 -10.71 -4.41 -6.55
CA TYR A 298 -11.84 -4.69 -7.43
C TYR A 298 -11.34 -5.06 -8.83
N TYR A 299 -12.16 -5.79 -9.58
CA TYR A 299 -11.91 -6.12 -10.98
C TYR A 299 -12.92 -5.41 -11.86
N ILE A 300 -12.46 -4.46 -12.68
CA ILE A 300 -13.30 -3.62 -13.53
C ILE A 300 -13.32 -4.18 -14.94
N GLY A 301 -14.50 -4.48 -15.47
CA GLY A 301 -14.70 -4.92 -16.86
C GLY A 301 -15.05 -3.76 -17.81
N SER A 302 -15.40 -4.08 -19.05
CA SER A 302 -15.77 -3.10 -20.10
C SER A 302 -16.91 -2.16 -19.71
N ASN A 303 -17.91 -2.67 -18.96
CA ASN A 303 -19.05 -1.88 -18.49
C ASN A 303 -18.78 -1.07 -17.22
N GLY A 304 -17.56 -1.16 -16.65
CA GLY A 304 -17.22 -0.58 -15.37
C GLY A 304 -17.81 -1.34 -14.18
N ILE A 305 -17.68 -0.75 -12.99
CA ILE A 305 -18.28 -1.20 -11.74
C ILE A 305 -19.04 -0.04 -11.08
N LYS A 306 -20.25 -0.30 -10.57
CA LYS A 306 -20.99 0.68 -9.77
C LYS A 306 -20.72 0.43 -8.30
N LEU A 307 -20.24 1.45 -7.59
CA LEU A 307 -20.00 1.41 -6.16
C LEU A 307 -20.74 2.54 -5.45
N GLN A 308 -21.05 2.31 -4.17
CA GLN A 308 -21.58 3.34 -3.28
C GLN A 308 -20.43 3.93 -2.47
N LEU A 309 -19.91 5.07 -2.93
CA LEU A 309 -18.85 5.80 -2.24
C LEU A 309 -19.46 6.82 -1.28
N THR A 310 -18.84 7.04 -0.14
CA THR A 310 -19.29 8.05 0.82
C THR A 310 -19.04 9.47 0.30
N TYR A 311 -19.61 10.47 0.96
CA TYR A 311 -19.21 11.85 0.75
C TYR A 311 -17.73 12.03 1.13
N GLY A 312 -16.99 12.74 0.28
CA GLY A 312 -15.65 13.24 0.56
C GLY A 312 -14.54 12.59 -0.27
N TYR A 313 -13.33 12.53 0.27
CA TYR A 313 -12.17 12.04 -0.48
C TYR A 313 -12.17 10.52 -0.60
N HIS A 314 -11.69 10.02 -1.73
CA HIS A 314 -11.49 8.60 -2.02
C HIS A 314 -10.20 8.39 -2.81
N ILE A 315 -9.52 7.27 -2.56
CA ILE A 315 -8.33 6.86 -3.31
C ILE A 315 -8.71 5.73 -4.26
N ILE A 316 -8.57 5.96 -5.56
CA ILE A 316 -8.85 5.03 -6.66
C ILE A 316 -7.57 4.86 -7.49
N GLN A 317 -6.85 3.76 -7.26
CA GLN A 317 -5.57 3.48 -7.88
C GLN A 317 -5.72 2.47 -9.00
N PHE A 318 -5.60 2.97 -10.23
CA PHE A 318 -5.47 2.17 -11.44
C PHE A 318 -3.99 1.83 -11.71
N PRO A 319 -3.68 0.67 -12.33
CA PRO A 319 -2.33 0.36 -12.78
C PRO A 319 -1.81 1.41 -13.77
N SER A 320 -0.61 1.95 -13.55
CA SER A 320 0.00 2.94 -14.45
C SER A 320 0.24 2.39 -15.86
N TYR A 321 0.53 1.09 -15.95
CA TYR A 321 0.62 0.34 -17.20
C TYR A 321 -0.25 -0.91 -17.13
N TYR A 322 -0.87 -1.28 -18.24
CA TYR A 322 -1.66 -2.50 -18.34
C TYR A 322 -1.46 -3.18 -19.70
N ASN A 323 -1.11 -4.46 -19.68
CA ASN A 323 -0.89 -5.26 -20.88
C ASN A 323 -2.17 -6.04 -21.19
N ILE A 324 -2.65 -5.92 -22.43
CA ILE A 324 -3.74 -6.74 -22.96
C ILE A 324 -3.18 -7.67 -24.02
N THR A 325 -3.42 -8.96 -23.84
CA THR A 325 -3.06 -10.00 -24.80
C THR A 325 -4.24 -10.26 -25.72
N PHE A 326 -3.99 -10.38 -27.02
CA PHE A 326 -5.00 -10.62 -28.04
C PHE A 326 -4.71 -11.91 -28.79
N ASN A 327 -5.78 -12.67 -29.05
CA ASN A 327 -5.78 -13.62 -30.16
C ASN A 327 -5.79 -12.83 -31.47
N TYR A 328 -4.87 -13.15 -32.37
CA TYR A 328 -4.69 -12.47 -33.64
C TYR A 328 -5.23 -13.35 -34.76
N THR A 329 -6.29 -12.92 -35.44
CA THR A 329 -6.95 -13.71 -36.50
C THR A 329 -6.84 -13.02 -37.84
N SER A 330 -6.40 -13.75 -38.88
CA SER A 330 -6.37 -13.26 -40.25
C SER A 330 -6.36 -14.43 -41.26
N SER A 331 -6.93 -14.21 -42.44
CA SER A 331 -6.87 -15.14 -43.57
C SER A 331 -5.47 -15.26 -44.19
N ALA A 332 -4.62 -14.26 -44.02
CA ALA A 332 -3.26 -14.24 -44.58
C ALA A 332 -2.35 -15.35 -44.03
N TYR A 333 -2.64 -15.88 -42.84
CA TYR A 333 -1.88 -16.97 -42.24
C TYR A 333 -2.34 -18.37 -42.70
N GLN A 334 -3.25 -18.48 -43.67
CA GLN A 334 -3.72 -19.79 -44.15
C GLN A 334 -2.60 -20.66 -44.71
N SER A 335 -1.68 -20.09 -45.49
CA SER A 335 -0.50 -20.78 -46.02
C SER A 335 0.45 -21.21 -44.90
N ALA A 336 0.67 -20.35 -43.91
CA ALA A 336 1.43 -20.66 -42.71
C ALA A 336 0.81 -21.85 -41.96
N TYR A 337 -0.50 -21.79 -41.72
CA TYR A 337 -1.20 -22.89 -41.07
C TYR A 337 -1.03 -24.18 -41.84
N ASN A 338 -1.09 -24.20 -43.17
CA ASN A 338 -0.90 -25.43 -43.94
C ASN A 338 0.54 -25.96 -43.84
N ALA A 339 1.55 -25.07 -43.90
CA ALA A 339 2.96 -25.44 -43.89
C ALA A 339 3.51 -25.85 -42.52
N VAL A 340 2.95 -25.31 -41.43
CA VAL A 340 3.46 -25.56 -40.08
C VAL A 340 3.15 -27.01 -39.65
N PRO A 341 4.13 -27.84 -39.30
CA PRO A 341 3.89 -29.23 -38.89
C PRO A 341 3.15 -29.33 -37.55
N ILE A 342 3.38 -28.39 -36.63
CA ILE A 342 2.80 -28.41 -35.27
C ILE A 342 1.91 -27.18 -35.05
N LYS A 343 0.60 -27.40 -34.97
CA LYS A 343 -0.39 -26.31 -34.84
C LYS A 343 -0.54 -25.77 -33.40
N ASN A 344 0.47 -25.91 -32.55
CA ASN A 344 0.39 -25.50 -31.14
C ASN A 344 0.25 -23.96 -31.01
N GLY A 345 -0.94 -23.49 -30.65
CA GLY A 345 -1.28 -22.06 -30.60
C GLY A 345 -1.80 -21.49 -31.92
N LEU A 346 -2.11 -22.35 -32.90
CA LEU A 346 -2.72 -22.00 -34.17
C LEU A 346 -4.05 -22.76 -34.33
N SER A 347 -5.13 -22.05 -34.64
CA SER A 347 -6.41 -22.70 -34.99
C SER A 347 -6.95 -22.11 -36.28
N LYS A 348 -7.52 -22.97 -37.13
CA LYS A 348 -8.17 -22.56 -38.37
C LYS A 348 -9.68 -22.54 -38.19
N GLN A 349 -10.32 -21.48 -38.61
CA GLN A 349 -11.77 -21.30 -38.58
C GLN A 349 -12.41 -21.81 -39.88
N ASN A 350 -13.72 -22.04 -39.86
CA ASN A 350 -14.48 -22.57 -41.01
C ASN A 350 -14.42 -21.65 -42.24
N ASN A 351 -14.27 -20.34 -42.03
CA ASN A 351 -14.11 -19.33 -43.08
C ASN A 351 -12.69 -19.27 -43.68
N GLY A 352 -11.77 -20.14 -43.23
CA GLY A 352 -10.39 -20.19 -43.71
C GLY A 352 -9.41 -19.30 -42.94
N GLU A 353 -9.89 -18.46 -42.03
CA GLU A 353 -9.04 -17.60 -41.20
C GLU A 353 -8.25 -18.41 -40.17
N VAL A 354 -7.06 -17.93 -39.85
CA VAL A 354 -6.18 -18.57 -38.88
C VAL A 354 -6.00 -17.64 -37.68
N THR A 355 -6.25 -18.19 -36.49
CA THR A 355 -6.05 -17.53 -35.21
C THR A 355 -4.72 -17.96 -34.62
N ILE A 356 -3.86 -16.99 -34.34
CA ILE A 356 -2.63 -17.13 -33.55
C ILE A 356 -2.98 -16.75 -32.11
N GLN A 357 -2.98 -17.73 -31.22
CA GLN A 357 -3.31 -17.53 -29.81
C GLN A 357 -2.24 -16.66 -29.13
N GLY A 358 -2.69 -15.57 -28.49
CA GLY A 358 -1.76 -14.59 -27.93
C GLY A 358 -0.85 -13.92 -28.97
N GLY A 359 -1.25 -13.83 -30.23
CA GLY A 359 -0.40 -13.29 -31.29
C GLY A 359 0.12 -11.86 -31.03
N GLN A 360 -0.59 -11.06 -30.22
CA GLN A 360 -0.23 -9.66 -29.97
C GLN A 360 -0.46 -9.27 -28.51
N ILE A 361 0.45 -8.45 -27.97
CA ILE A 361 0.28 -7.77 -26.68
C ILE A 361 0.32 -6.26 -26.93
N ASN A 362 -0.69 -5.54 -26.48
CA ASN A 362 -0.64 -4.08 -26.41
C ASN A 362 -0.43 -3.66 -24.95
N CYS A 363 0.56 -2.78 -24.74
CA CYS A 363 0.83 -2.13 -23.47
C CYS A 363 0.16 -0.75 -23.48
N TYR A 364 -0.73 -0.52 -22.53
CA TYR A 364 -1.47 0.71 -22.36
C TYR A 364 -0.93 1.49 -21.16
N GLN A 365 -0.85 2.81 -21.29
CA GLN A 365 -0.41 3.71 -20.22
C GLN A 365 -1.56 4.60 -19.76
N LEU A 366 -1.74 4.68 -18.43
CA LEU A 366 -2.69 5.57 -17.80
C LEU A 366 -2.29 7.04 -18.03
N GLN A 367 -3.20 7.82 -18.61
CA GLN A 367 -3.04 9.26 -18.81
C GLN A 367 -3.58 10.07 -17.63
N GLY A 368 -4.57 9.54 -16.94
CA GLY A 368 -5.19 10.17 -15.78
C GLY A 368 -6.66 9.78 -15.62
N LEU A 369 -7.28 10.36 -14.60
CA LEU A 369 -8.70 10.18 -14.31
C LEU A 369 -9.50 11.37 -14.85
N SER A 370 -10.70 11.10 -15.34
CA SER A 370 -11.69 12.12 -15.70
C SER A 370 -13.06 11.80 -15.11
N THR A 371 -13.91 12.82 -15.06
CA THR A 371 -15.27 12.75 -14.52
C THR A 371 -16.24 13.38 -15.49
N ASN A 372 -17.49 12.91 -15.50
CA ASN A 372 -18.57 13.48 -16.31
C ASN A 372 -19.42 14.51 -15.56
N THR A 373 -19.08 14.85 -14.31
CA THR A 373 -19.88 15.73 -13.46
C THR A 373 -19.00 16.60 -12.59
N SER A 374 -19.45 17.82 -12.31
CA SER A 374 -18.84 18.72 -11.32
C SER A 374 -19.04 18.28 -9.87
N LYS A 375 -19.91 17.28 -9.61
CA LYS A 375 -20.12 16.71 -8.27
C LYS A 375 -19.01 15.75 -7.83
N ILE A 376 -18.10 15.40 -8.75
CA ILE A 376 -16.90 14.63 -8.44
C ILE A 376 -15.73 15.47 -8.94
N SER A 377 -14.73 15.71 -8.09
CA SER A 377 -13.52 16.45 -8.47
C SER A 377 -12.32 15.50 -8.48
N VAL A 378 -11.60 15.45 -9.58
CA VAL A 378 -10.32 14.72 -9.66
C VAL A 378 -9.23 15.64 -9.11
N ILE A 379 -8.60 15.24 -8.01
CA ILE A 379 -7.56 16.03 -7.34
C ILE A 379 -6.19 15.70 -7.94
N ASN A 380 -5.93 14.42 -8.17
CA ASN A 380 -4.73 13.91 -8.83
C ASN A 380 -5.04 12.57 -9.54
N SER A 381 -4.01 11.86 -9.97
CA SER A 381 -4.14 10.59 -10.74
C SER A 381 -4.78 9.42 -9.97
N TYR A 382 -4.96 9.54 -8.66
CA TYR A 382 -5.59 8.50 -7.82
C TYR A 382 -6.52 9.05 -6.73
N THR A 383 -6.55 10.35 -6.46
CA THR A 383 -7.43 10.95 -5.44
C THR A 383 -8.58 11.69 -6.10
N VAL A 384 -9.80 11.37 -5.66
CA VAL A 384 -11.03 12.06 -6.07
C VAL A 384 -11.78 12.56 -4.85
N PHE A 385 -12.59 13.61 -5.02
CA PHE A 385 -13.54 14.08 -4.04
C PHE A 385 -14.96 13.85 -4.56
N VAL A 386 -15.81 13.19 -3.79
CA VAL A 386 -17.17 12.79 -4.16
C VAL A 386 -18.19 13.59 -3.34
N ASN A 387 -18.97 14.43 -4.02
CA ASN A 387 -20.10 15.19 -3.46
C ASN A 387 -21.43 14.80 -4.14
N GLY A 388 -21.42 13.75 -4.97
CA GLY A 388 -22.59 13.33 -5.71
C GLY A 388 -22.35 12.10 -6.56
N SER A 389 -23.45 11.52 -7.04
CA SER A 389 -23.41 10.41 -7.98
C SER A 389 -22.83 10.87 -9.32
N GLY A 390 -22.10 9.99 -9.99
CA GLY A 390 -21.40 10.32 -11.23
C GLY A 390 -20.59 9.17 -11.80
N LYS A 391 -19.70 9.49 -12.74
CA LYS A 391 -18.82 8.52 -13.39
C LYS A 391 -17.37 9.00 -13.30
N ILE A 392 -16.47 8.09 -12.91
CA ILE A 392 -15.02 8.26 -12.92
C ILE A 392 -14.44 7.34 -13.97
N THR A 393 -13.73 7.91 -14.93
CA THR A 393 -13.11 7.18 -16.05
C THR A 393 -11.60 7.27 -15.97
N ALA A 394 -10.92 6.12 -15.92
CA ALA A 394 -9.48 6.06 -16.15
C ALA A 394 -9.20 6.01 -17.66
N ASN A 395 -8.45 6.99 -18.16
CA ASN A 395 -8.15 7.11 -19.58
C ASN A 395 -6.79 6.48 -19.88
N TYR A 396 -6.78 5.47 -20.75
CA TYR A 396 -5.59 4.78 -21.20
C TYR A 396 -5.34 5.06 -22.67
N ASN A 397 -4.06 5.20 -23.03
CA ASN A 397 -3.62 5.24 -24.42
C ASN A 397 -2.71 4.04 -24.70
N ASN A 398 -2.75 3.56 -25.95
CA ASN A 398 -1.80 2.54 -26.39
C ASN A 398 -0.39 3.15 -26.44
N ASN A 399 0.56 2.53 -25.75
CA ASN A 399 1.93 3.00 -25.62
C ASN A 399 2.90 2.17 -26.48
N SER A 400 2.74 0.84 -26.48
CA SER A 400 3.58 -0.04 -27.31
C SER A 400 2.87 -1.34 -27.67
N ILE A 401 3.29 -1.93 -28.78
CA ILE A 401 2.74 -3.18 -29.31
C ILE A 401 3.89 -4.19 -29.36
N TYR A 402 3.60 -5.44 -29.02
CA TYR A 402 4.49 -6.57 -29.14
C TYR A 402 3.81 -7.68 -29.92
N TYR A 403 4.56 -8.36 -30.77
CA TYR A 403 4.07 -9.48 -31.57
C TYR A 403 4.78 -10.77 -31.19
N LEU A 404 4.01 -11.86 -31.20
CA LEU A 404 4.51 -13.19 -30.96
C LEU A 404 5.30 -13.67 -32.17
N VAL A 405 6.53 -14.09 -31.95
CA VAL A 405 7.33 -14.91 -32.87
C VAL A 405 7.22 -16.36 -32.41
N ILE A 406 6.78 -17.23 -33.32
CA ILE A 406 6.78 -18.68 -33.14
C ILE A 406 7.91 -19.23 -33.99
N ALA A 407 9.00 -19.69 -33.36
CA ALA A 407 10.16 -20.25 -34.05
C ALA A 407 10.21 -21.77 -33.90
N MET A 408 10.49 -22.47 -34.99
CA MET A 408 10.68 -23.92 -34.98
C MET A 408 11.72 -24.37 -35.99
N ASN A 409 12.40 -25.46 -35.65
CA ASN A 409 13.29 -26.19 -36.53
C ASN A 409 12.54 -27.42 -37.01
N TYR A 410 12.71 -27.78 -38.28
CA TYR A 410 12.05 -28.92 -38.91
C TYR A 410 13.07 -29.73 -39.70
N PHE A 411 13.34 -30.94 -39.23
CA PHE A 411 14.28 -31.85 -39.84
C PHE A 411 13.56 -32.82 -40.77
N GLN A 412 14.16 -33.07 -41.93
CA GLN A 412 13.72 -34.07 -42.89
C GLN A 412 14.91 -34.91 -43.37
N PHE A 413 14.60 -36.07 -43.92
CA PHE A 413 15.60 -36.86 -44.65
C PHE A 413 15.77 -36.35 -46.08
N PRO A 414 16.91 -36.67 -46.74
CA PRO A 414 17.07 -36.42 -48.16
C PRO A 414 15.95 -37.06 -48.99
N ASN A 415 15.66 -36.46 -50.14
CA ASN A 415 14.64 -36.99 -51.04
C ASN A 415 14.93 -38.46 -51.40
N GLY A 416 13.90 -39.31 -51.32
CA GLY A 416 14.02 -40.76 -51.57
C GLY A 416 14.51 -41.58 -50.37
N VAL A 417 14.79 -40.96 -49.22
CA VAL A 417 15.18 -41.65 -47.98
C VAL A 417 14.01 -41.68 -47.01
N TRP A 418 13.66 -42.87 -46.51
CA TRP A 418 12.66 -43.04 -45.45
C TRP A 418 13.24 -43.84 -44.29
N ALA A 419 12.91 -43.42 -43.06
CA ALA A 419 13.22 -44.22 -41.88
C ALA A 419 12.28 -45.44 -41.81
N THR A 420 12.86 -46.63 -41.71
CA THR A 420 12.11 -47.89 -41.53
C THR A 420 11.90 -48.23 -40.06
N TYR A 421 12.82 -47.83 -39.19
CA TYR A 421 12.73 -47.96 -37.73
C TYR A 421 13.47 -46.80 -37.06
N ASN A 422 12.95 -46.34 -35.92
CA ASN A 422 13.55 -45.25 -35.17
C ASN A 422 13.09 -45.23 -33.70
N ASN A 423 14.02 -45.00 -32.77
CA ASN A 423 13.78 -44.89 -31.33
C ASN A 423 14.13 -43.50 -30.75
N THR A 424 14.58 -42.55 -31.58
CA THR A 424 14.93 -41.18 -31.16
C THR A 424 14.29 -40.14 -32.10
N PRO A 425 13.99 -38.90 -31.70
CA PRO A 425 13.46 -37.92 -32.64
C PRO A 425 14.48 -37.59 -33.75
N VAL A 426 14.23 -38.04 -34.99
CA VAL A 426 15.10 -37.81 -36.17
C VAL A 426 14.39 -37.11 -37.32
N ASN A 427 13.06 -37.01 -37.30
CA ASN A 427 12.28 -36.35 -38.33
C ASN A 427 11.22 -35.48 -37.66
N GLY A 428 10.88 -34.35 -38.27
CA GLY A 428 9.94 -33.39 -37.73
C GLY A 428 10.61 -32.33 -36.86
N SER A 429 9.84 -31.73 -35.95
CA SER A 429 10.30 -30.57 -35.19
C SER A 429 11.10 -30.98 -33.96
N ILE A 430 12.40 -30.67 -33.93
CA ILE A 430 13.36 -31.21 -32.95
C ILE A 430 14.14 -30.06 -32.32
N ALA A 431 14.44 -30.18 -31.02
CA ALA A 431 15.18 -29.21 -30.21
C ALA A 431 16.70 -29.27 -30.44
N ARG A 432 17.10 -28.95 -31.67
CA ARG A 432 18.48 -28.94 -32.15
C ARG A 432 18.62 -27.84 -33.21
N GLN A 433 19.84 -27.40 -33.47
CA GLN A 433 20.18 -26.45 -34.54
C GLN A 433 19.39 -25.14 -34.46
N LEU A 434 19.81 -24.28 -33.54
CA LEU A 434 19.14 -23.01 -33.32
C LEU A 434 19.61 -21.97 -34.35
N LEU A 435 18.76 -21.00 -34.64
CA LEU A 435 19.11 -19.83 -35.43
C LEU A 435 19.65 -18.75 -34.51
N GLN A 436 20.90 -18.34 -34.72
CA GLN A 436 21.46 -17.17 -34.06
C GLN A 436 20.90 -15.90 -34.69
N VAL A 437 20.27 -15.06 -33.87
CA VAL A 437 19.63 -13.83 -34.30
C VAL A 437 20.14 -12.66 -33.48
N GLN A 438 20.55 -11.61 -34.18
CA GLN A 438 20.95 -10.35 -33.59
C GLN A 438 19.77 -9.37 -33.59
N ILE A 439 19.53 -8.78 -32.42
CA ILE A 439 18.51 -7.78 -32.15
C ILE A 439 19.21 -6.43 -32.01
N GLY A 440 19.03 -5.55 -33.00
CA GLY A 440 19.76 -4.27 -33.03
C GLY A 440 21.27 -4.49 -33.18
N THR A 441 22.09 -3.74 -32.44
CA THR A 441 23.57 -3.83 -32.51
C THR A 441 24.20 -4.71 -31.44
N ASP A 442 23.54 -4.90 -30.28
CA ASP A 442 24.27 -5.33 -29.07
C ASP A 442 23.74 -6.63 -28.44
N GLN A 443 22.59 -7.14 -28.88
CA GLN A 443 21.99 -8.33 -28.27
C GLN A 443 21.88 -9.48 -29.27
N GLN A 444 22.42 -10.64 -28.88
CA GLN A 444 22.33 -11.87 -29.64
C GLN A 444 21.51 -12.90 -28.86
N ILE A 445 20.58 -13.56 -29.55
CA ILE A 445 19.79 -14.66 -29.01
C ILE A 445 19.82 -15.83 -29.98
N VAL A 446 19.26 -16.96 -29.55
CA VAL A 446 19.05 -18.13 -30.39
C VAL A 446 17.56 -18.41 -30.48
N LEU A 447 17.08 -18.78 -31.66
CA LEU A 447 15.68 -19.11 -31.94
C LEU A 447 15.56 -20.54 -32.43
N GLY A 448 14.61 -21.29 -31.90
CA GLY A 448 14.34 -22.67 -32.29
C GLY A 448 13.71 -23.47 -31.16
N ASN A 449 13.31 -24.71 -31.44
CA ASN A 449 12.60 -25.53 -30.47
C ASN A 449 13.36 -25.66 -29.12
N PRO A 450 12.79 -25.26 -27.97
CA PRO A 450 13.38 -25.55 -26.67
C PRO A 450 13.29 -27.05 -26.31
N GLN A 451 12.28 -27.73 -26.83
CA GLN A 451 12.05 -29.17 -26.66
C GLN A 451 11.50 -29.77 -27.96
N ASN A 452 11.75 -31.07 -28.17
CA ASN A 452 11.25 -31.78 -29.34
C ASN A 452 9.73 -31.58 -29.46
N TYR A 453 9.29 -31.21 -30.65
CA TYR A 453 7.91 -30.96 -31.02
C TYR A 453 7.22 -29.81 -30.25
N ILE A 454 7.99 -28.95 -29.59
CA ILE A 454 7.49 -27.75 -28.91
C ILE A 454 8.17 -26.53 -29.56
N PRO A 455 7.43 -25.75 -30.38
CA PRO A 455 7.94 -24.50 -30.93
C PRO A 455 8.27 -23.48 -29.84
N GLU A 456 9.27 -22.65 -30.07
CA GLU A 456 9.57 -21.50 -29.23
C GLU A 456 8.56 -20.38 -29.46
N LYS A 457 8.23 -19.67 -28.37
CA LYS A 457 7.27 -18.56 -28.37
C LYS A 457 7.88 -17.39 -27.61
N ILE A 458 8.20 -16.32 -28.32
CA ILE A 458 8.84 -15.12 -27.76
C ILE A 458 8.18 -13.86 -28.32
N TYR A 459 8.03 -12.82 -27.51
CA TYR A 459 7.45 -11.55 -27.93
C TYR A 459 8.54 -10.54 -28.25
N PHE A 460 8.41 -9.88 -29.40
CA PHE A 460 9.25 -8.74 -29.77
C PHE A 460 8.42 -7.49 -29.92
N LYS A 461 9.02 -6.33 -29.65
CA LYS A 461 8.38 -5.04 -29.86
C LYS A 461 8.10 -4.86 -31.36
N ALA A 462 6.96 -4.27 -31.69
CA ALA A 462 6.64 -3.91 -33.08
C ALA A 462 7.74 -3.00 -33.65
N GLY A 463 8.18 -3.30 -34.86
CA GLY A 463 9.29 -2.62 -35.53
C GLY A 463 10.69 -3.15 -35.17
N THR A 464 10.81 -4.24 -34.41
CA THR A 464 12.12 -4.87 -34.16
C THR A 464 12.66 -5.51 -35.45
N ASN A 465 13.95 -5.26 -35.73
CA ASN A 465 14.72 -5.95 -36.76
C ASN A 465 15.49 -7.12 -36.13
N LEU A 466 15.36 -8.28 -36.73
CA LEU A 466 16.03 -9.52 -36.35
C LEU A 466 16.95 -9.92 -37.51
N LEU A 467 18.26 -9.74 -37.35
CA LEU A 467 19.26 -10.17 -38.33
C LEU A 467 19.68 -11.60 -38.00
N ILE A 468 19.39 -12.55 -38.88
CA ILE A 468 19.96 -13.89 -38.72
C ILE A 468 21.45 -13.78 -39.03
N THR A 469 22.29 -14.32 -38.15
CA THR A 469 23.76 -14.22 -38.26
C THR A 469 24.44 -15.57 -38.41
N LEU A 470 23.81 -16.64 -37.91
CA LEU A 470 24.32 -18.00 -37.98
C LEU A 470 23.18 -19.01 -37.86
N ASP A 471 23.29 -20.14 -38.55
CA ASP A 471 22.45 -21.33 -38.32
C ASP A 471 23.35 -22.46 -37.79
N TYR A 472 23.14 -22.88 -36.54
CA TYR A 472 24.05 -23.80 -35.86
C TYR A 472 23.90 -25.22 -36.38
N LEU A 473 24.91 -25.80 -37.02
CA LEU A 473 24.89 -27.22 -37.37
C LEU A 473 24.80 -28.09 -36.10
N ASN A 474 24.14 -29.24 -36.21
CA ASN A 474 24.01 -30.19 -35.12
C ASN A 474 24.33 -31.60 -35.61
N GLU A 475 25.10 -32.32 -34.80
CA GLU A 475 25.38 -33.74 -35.02
C GLU A 475 24.42 -34.63 -34.23
N MET A 476 24.08 -35.77 -34.82
CA MET A 476 23.34 -36.84 -34.17
C MET A 476 24.13 -38.13 -34.28
N ASN A 477 24.66 -38.58 -33.14
CA ASN A 477 25.40 -39.84 -33.06
C ASN A 477 24.44 -41.03 -33.03
N GLY A 478 24.79 -42.10 -33.74
CA GLY A 478 23.97 -43.30 -33.84
C GLY A 478 24.47 -44.25 -34.92
N THR A 479 23.77 -45.36 -35.12
CA THR A 479 24.05 -46.27 -36.23
C THR A 479 23.01 -46.04 -37.32
N PHE A 480 23.44 -45.45 -38.43
CA PHE A 480 22.56 -45.12 -39.55
C PHE A 480 22.94 -45.98 -40.76
N GLN A 481 21.97 -46.73 -41.29
CA GLN A 481 22.16 -47.53 -42.49
C GLN A 481 21.40 -46.90 -43.66
N PHE A 482 22.13 -46.46 -44.68
CA PHE A 482 21.59 -45.95 -45.94
C PHE A 482 21.93 -46.94 -47.06
N GLY A 483 21.01 -47.85 -47.38
CA GLY A 483 21.30 -48.94 -48.32
C GLY A 483 22.40 -49.87 -47.78
N GLN A 484 23.58 -49.85 -48.41
CA GLN A 484 24.78 -50.62 -48.00
C GLN A 484 25.80 -49.79 -47.20
N ILE A 485 25.57 -48.49 -47.00
CA ILE A 485 26.50 -47.60 -46.29
C ILE A 485 26.07 -47.48 -44.83
N ASN A 486 27.03 -47.70 -43.92
CA ASN A 486 26.87 -47.45 -42.49
C ASN A 486 27.56 -46.14 -42.12
N ALA A 487 26.84 -45.25 -41.42
CA ALA A 487 27.36 -44.01 -40.86
C ALA A 487 27.21 -44.00 -39.33
N SER A 488 28.20 -43.43 -38.64
CA SER A 488 28.25 -43.31 -37.17
C SER A 488 27.62 -42.02 -36.64
N TYR A 489 27.33 -41.06 -37.52
CA TYR A 489 26.59 -39.85 -37.19
C TYR A 489 25.88 -39.27 -38.41
N LEU A 490 24.88 -38.42 -38.16
CA LEU A 490 24.28 -37.51 -39.13
C LEU A 490 24.64 -36.08 -38.78
N LEU A 491 25.00 -35.28 -39.78
CA LEU A 491 25.18 -33.84 -39.64
C LEU A 491 23.98 -33.15 -40.26
N SER A 492 23.40 -32.20 -39.56
CA SER A 492 22.30 -31.43 -40.10
C SER A 492 22.78 -30.33 -41.03
N TYR A 493 22.05 -30.13 -42.12
CA TYR A 493 22.34 -29.15 -43.15
C TYR A 493 21.15 -28.20 -43.37
N PRO A 494 21.35 -26.88 -43.18
CA PRO A 494 20.33 -25.87 -43.46
C PRO A 494 19.93 -25.84 -44.92
N THR A 495 18.65 -26.12 -45.19
CA THR A 495 18.11 -26.07 -46.55
C THR A 495 17.43 -24.75 -46.84
N ASN A 496 16.62 -24.26 -45.90
CA ASN A 496 15.79 -23.07 -46.10
C ASN A 496 15.27 -22.54 -44.75
N VAL A 497 15.15 -21.23 -44.59
CA VAL A 497 14.30 -20.64 -43.55
C VAL A 497 13.00 -20.19 -44.23
N THR A 498 11.87 -20.22 -43.54
CA THR A 498 10.62 -19.69 -44.09
C THR A 498 9.93 -18.83 -43.06
N LEU A 499 9.52 -17.64 -43.49
CA LEU A 499 8.90 -16.62 -42.66
C LEU A 499 7.45 -16.41 -43.08
N TYR A 500 6.55 -16.45 -42.11
CA TYR A 500 5.15 -16.10 -42.28
C TYR A 500 4.84 -14.91 -41.39
N ASN A 501 4.85 -13.72 -41.97
CA ASN A 501 4.41 -12.48 -41.37
C ASN A 501 3.61 -11.66 -42.38
N LEU A 502 2.79 -10.73 -41.89
CA LEU A 502 2.21 -9.68 -42.72
C LEU A 502 3.26 -8.60 -42.98
N THR A 503 3.53 -8.29 -44.25
CA THR A 503 4.39 -7.17 -44.65
C THR A 503 3.57 -5.92 -44.92
N LEU A 504 4.20 -4.74 -44.85
CA LEU A 504 3.56 -3.43 -45.11
C LEU A 504 3.02 -3.28 -46.55
N TYR A 505 3.53 -4.07 -47.50
CA TYR A 505 3.27 -3.89 -48.94
C TYR A 505 2.44 -5.02 -49.56
N ASN A 506 2.39 -6.20 -48.94
CA ASN A 506 1.57 -7.30 -49.44
C ASN A 506 0.99 -8.11 -48.26
N LEU A 507 -0.26 -7.81 -47.94
CA LEU A 507 -1.02 -8.39 -46.83
C LEU A 507 -1.61 -9.78 -47.17
N TYR A 508 -1.29 -10.33 -48.35
CA TYR A 508 -1.93 -11.53 -48.91
C TYR A 508 -1.00 -12.73 -49.05
N THR A 509 0.32 -12.53 -49.01
CA THR A 509 1.30 -13.59 -49.24
C THR A 509 2.45 -13.51 -48.24
N PRO A 510 2.79 -14.61 -47.54
CA PRO A 510 3.98 -14.69 -46.71
C PRO A 510 5.23 -14.28 -47.47
N TYR A 511 6.14 -13.59 -46.80
CA TYR A 511 7.47 -13.35 -47.36
C TYR A 511 8.31 -14.62 -47.19
N ASN A 512 8.33 -15.48 -48.22
CA ASN A 512 9.25 -16.61 -48.27
C ASN A 512 10.68 -16.08 -48.43
N TYR A 513 11.39 -15.98 -47.32
CA TYR A 513 12.81 -15.63 -47.31
C TYR A 513 13.63 -16.90 -47.22
N SER A 514 14.26 -17.29 -48.32
CA SER A 514 15.19 -18.43 -48.37
C SER A 514 16.63 -17.97 -48.25
N PRO A 515 17.17 -17.81 -47.03
CA PRO A 515 18.59 -17.56 -46.89
C PRO A 515 19.34 -18.74 -47.51
N LYS A 516 20.47 -18.41 -48.12
CA LYS A 516 21.40 -19.39 -48.67
C LYS A 516 22.56 -19.47 -47.69
N PRO A 517 22.50 -20.35 -46.67
CA PRO A 517 23.53 -20.47 -45.66
C PRO A 517 24.93 -20.71 -46.25
N TYR A 518 24.99 -21.36 -47.43
CA TYR A 518 26.23 -21.55 -48.20
C TYR A 518 26.81 -20.27 -48.83
N GLU A 519 26.03 -19.17 -48.92
CA GLU A 519 26.45 -17.85 -49.41
C GLU A 519 26.60 -16.81 -48.28
N GLY A 520 26.37 -17.19 -47.00
CA GLY A 520 26.49 -16.29 -45.85
C GLY A 520 25.45 -15.15 -45.79
N ASN A 521 24.39 -15.22 -46.61
CA ASN A 521 23.37 -14.18 -46.69
C ASN A 521 22.07 -14.62 -46.00
N TYR A 522 21.88 -14.12 -44.78
CA TYR A 522 20.84 -14.53 -43.85
C TYR A 522 19.71 -13.50 -43.63
N GLY A 523 19.83 -12.30 -44.20
CA GLY A 523 18.73 -11.31 -44.31
C GLY A 523 18.21 -10.75 -42.98
N ILE A 524 17.30 -9.77 -43.07
CA ILE A 524 16.69 -9.10 -41.92
C ILE A 524 15.21 -9.45 -41.88
N ILE A 525 14.74 -9.93 -40.72
CA ILE A 525 13.34 -10.16 -40.41
C ILE A 525 12.78 -8.93 -39.70
N TYR A 526 11.69 -8.37 -40.22
CA TYR A 526 11.01 -7.22 -39.63
C TYR A 526 9.72 -7.62 -38.92
N ILE A 527 9.63 -7.33 -37.61
CA ILE A 527 8.50 -7.74 -36.77
C ILE A 527 7.40 -6.68 -36.75
N ASN A 528 6.42 -6.82 -37.65
CA ASN A 528 5.25 -5.92 -37.74
C ASN A 528 3.91 -6.59 -37.44
N SER A 529 3.93 -7.90 -37.25
CA SER A 529 2.78 -8.75 -37.02
C SER A 529 3.27 -10.04 -36.37
N PRO A 530 2.38 -10.90 -35.83
CA PRO A 530 2.81 -12.21 -35.36
C PRO A 530 3.57 -12.94 -36.48
N THR A 531 4.67 -13.57 -36.13
CA THR A 531 5.59 -14.13 -37.12
C THR A 531 5.77 -15.60 -36.84
N ILE A 532 5.59 -16.45 -37.84
CA ILE A 532 5.96 -17.87 -37.75
C ILE A 532 7.23 -18.08 -38.56
N LEU A 533 8.26 -18.59 -37.90
CA LEU A 533 9.55 -18.88 -38.49
C LEU A 533 9.75 -20.39 -38.47
N ILE A 534 10.03 -20.97 -39.64
CA ILE A 534 10.38 -22.39 -39.78
C ILE A 534 11.78 -22.50 -40.38
N ASN A 535 12.70 -23.11 -39.63
CA ASN A 535 14.03 -23.44 -40.10
C ASN A 535 14.04 -24.89 -40.63
N TYR A 536 14.07 -25.08 -41.94
CA TYR A 536 14.09 -26.39 -42.60
C TYR A 536 15.51 -26.93 -42.72
N GLN A 537 15.68 -28.14 -42.19
CA GLN A 537 16.96 -28.82 -42.06
C GLN A 537 16.87 -30.19 -42.71
N GLN A 538 17.91 -30.58 -43.42
CA GLN A 538 18.04 -31.92 -43.96
C GLN A 538 19.20 -32.64 -43.28
N TRP A 539 19.03 -33.92 -42.94
CA TRP A 539 20.16 -34.73 -42.50
C TRP A 539 21.07 -35.09 -43.67
N GLU A 540 22.35 -34.76 -43.56
CA GLU A 540 23.40 -35.23 -44.44
C GLU A 540 24.26 -36.27 -43.72
N TYR A 541 24.81 -37.22 -44.48
CA TYR A 541 25.77 -38.19 -43.97
C TYR A 541 27.17 -37.62 -44.20
N TYR A 542 27.95 -37.54 -43.13
CA TYR A 542 29.40 -37.52 -43.22
C TYR A 542 29.84 -38.50 -42.17
N GLY A 543 30.46 -39.59 -42.56
CA GLY A 543 31.04 -40.55 -41.65
C GLY A 543 32.07 -41.30 -42.45
N GLU A 544 33.32 -41.30 -41.97
CA GLU A 544 34.30 -42.24 -42.50
C GLU A 544 33.66 -43.64 -42.50
N PRO A 545 33.79 -44.41 -43.58
CA PRO A 545 33.22 -45.75 -43.63
C PRO A 545 33.70 -46.50 -42.40
N TYR A 546 32.76 -47.12 -41.68
CA TYR A 546 33.07 -48.04 -40.61
C TYR A 546 33.94 -49.16 -41.23
N GLN A 547 35.26 -49.04 -41.12
CA GLN A 547 36.15 -50.15 -41.41
C GLN A 547 36.01 -51.08 -40.22
N ASP A 548 35.26 -52.17 -40.42
CA ASP A 548 35.32 -53.32 -39.52
C ASP A 548 36.81 -53.70 -39.37
N GLY A 549 37.35 -53.43 -38.18
CA GLY A 549 38.66 -53.94 -37.79
C GLY A 549 38.58 -55.46 -37.77
N GLY A 550 39.47 -56.09 -38.55
CA GLY A 550 39.76 -57.52 -38.46
C GLY A 550 40.49 -57.91 -37.18
#